data_AF-A0A254QHL1-F1
#
_entry.id   AF-A0A254QHL1-F1
#
_cell.length_a   1.000
_cell.length_b   1.000
_cell.length_c   1.000
_cell.angle_alpha   90.00
_cell.angle_beta   90.00
_cell.angle_gamma   90.00
#
_symmetry.space_group_name_H-M   'P 1'
#
loop_
_entity.id
_entity.type
_entity.pdbx_description
1 polymer ?
#
loop_
_entity_poly.entity_id
_entity_poly.type
_entity_poly.pdbx_seq_one_letter_code
_entity_poly.pdbx_strand_id
1 'polypeptide(L)' 'MSNIPADLKYTESHEWVRIEGDVATIGITDHAQSE' A
#
# COMPACT_ATOMS: atom_id res chain seq x y z
N MET A 1 11.39 5.03 15.19
CA MET A 1 10.26 5.89 14.81
C MET A 1 9.89 5.51 13.39
N SER A 2 8.75 4.85 13.19
CA SER A 2 8.31 4.44 11.85
C SER A 2 7.67 5.63 11.14
N ASN A 3 8.27 6.07 10.04
CA ASN A 3 7.69 7.06 9.13
C ASN A 3 6.55 6.38 8.36
N ILE A 4 5.31 6.58 8.83
CA ILE A 4 4.12 6.16 8.11
C ILE A 4 3.65 7.36 7.28
N PRO A 5 3.74 7.33 5.95
CA PRO A 5 3.27 8.42 5.09
C PRO A 5 1.77 8.64 5.27
N ALA A 6 1.36 9.88 5.47
CA ALA A 6 -0.02 10.28 5.78
C ALA A 6 -1.04 10.01 4.65
N ASP A 7 -0.57 9.62 3.46
CA ASP A 7 -1.39 9.47 2.25
C ASP A 7 -1.65 8.01 1.83
N LEU A 8 -1.28 7.02 2.66
CA LEU A 8 -1.52 5.61 2.34
C LEU A 8 -2.89 5.15 2.85
N LYS A 9 -3.78 4.77 1.92
CA LYS A 9 -5.03 4.05 2.21
C LYS A 9 -4.73 2.55 2.24
N TYR A 10 -4.94 1.92 3.39
CA TYR A 10 -4.71 0.49 3.59
C TYR A 10 -6.03 -0.28 3.48
N THR A 11 -6.04 -1.42 2.77
CA THR A 11 -7.16 -2.38 2.82
C THR A 11 -6.94 -3.40 3.94
N GLU A 12 -8.01 -4.00 4.46
CA GLU A 12 -7.94 -5.09 5.46
C GLU A 12 -7.17 -6.33 4.94
N SER A 13 -6.99 -6.42 3.62
CA SER A 13 -6.30 -7.49 2.89
C SER A 13 -4.82 -7.19 2.60
N HIS A 14 -4.19 -6.25 3.31
CA HIS A 14 -2.76 -5.94 3.18
C HIS A 14 -2.34 -5.48 1.78
N GLU A 15 -3.24 -4.80 1.05
CA GLU A 15 -2.93 -4.22 -0.26
C GLU A 15 -2.79 -2.70 -0.14
N TRP A 16 -1.96 -2.13 -1.00
CA TRP A 16 -1.79 -0.69 -1.15
C TRP A 16 -2.03 -0.30 -2.61
N VAL A 17 -2.52 0.92 -2.79
CA VAL A 17 -2.70 1.53 -4.11
C VAL A 17 -1.98 2.87 -4.19
N ARG A 18 -1.24 3.09 -5.27
CA ARG A 18 -0.63 4.38 -5.62
C ARG A 18 -1.22 4.86 -6.94
N ILE A 19 -1.75 6.08 -6.95
CA ILE A 19 -2.35 6.70 -8.12
C ILE A 19 -1.39 7.74 -8.69
N GLU A 20 -1.06 7.62 -9.96
CA GLU A 20 -0.20 8.53 -10.71
C GLU A 20 -0.90 8.90 -12.03
N GLY A 21 -1.61 10.04 -12.02
CA GLY A 21 -2.46 10.45 -13.15
C GLY A 21 -3.64 9.49 -13.34
N ASP A 22 -3.74 8.91 -14.53
CA ASP A 22 -4.77 7.93 -14.89
C ASP A 22 -4.35 6.48 -14.62
N VAL A 23 -3.17 6.25 -14.03
CA VAL A 23 -2.62 4.92 -13.77
C VAL A 23 -2.65 4.61 -12.28
N ALA A 24 -3.17 3.43 -11.93
CA ALA A 24 -3.14 2.88 -10.58
C ALA A 24 -2.15 1.71 -10.49
N THR A 25 -1.21 1.79 -9.54
CA THR A 25 -0.33 0.68 -9.17
C THR A 25 -0.87 0.04 -7.89
N ILE A 26 -1.03 -1.28 -7.90
CA ILE A 26 -1.52 -2.06 -6.75
C ILE A 26 -0.40 -3.04 -6.33
N GLY A 27 -0.16 -3.16 -5.03
CA GLY A 27 0.79 -4.10 -4.47
C GLY A 27 0.34 -4.63 -3.11
N ILE A 28 1.01 -5.67 -2.63
CA ILE A 28 0.82 -6.22 -1.27
C ILE A 28 1.86 -5.64 -0.31
N THR A 29 1.57 -5.67 0.99
CA THR A 29 2.55 -5.30 2.02
C THR A 29 3.64 -6.35 2.19
N ASP A 30 4.81 -5.94 2.68
CA ASP A 30 5.93 -6.82 3.04
C ASP A 30 5.54 -7.88 4.09
N HIS A 31 4.54 -7.59 4.93
CA HIS A 31 3.99 -8.57 5.87
C HIS A 31 3.23 -9.69 5.14
N ALA A 32 2.39 -9.34 4.16
CA ALA A 32 1.61 -10.31 3.39
C ALA A 32 2.46 -11.15 2.43
N GLN A 33 3.66 -10.70 2.05
CA GLN A 33 4.58 -11.50 1.23
C GLN A 33 5.22 -12.66 2.01
N SER A 34 5.15 -12.61 3.34
CA SER A 34 5.82 -13.56 4.25
C SER A 34 4.87 -14.63 4.80
N GLU A 35 3.59 -14.60 4.41
CA GLU A 35 2.57 -15.61 4.71
C GLU A 35 2.43 -16.68 3.62
#